data_AF-A0A945FCY4-F1
#
_entry.id   AF-A0A945FCY4-F1
#
_cell.length_a   1.000
_cell.length_b   1.000
_cell.length_c   1.000
_cell.angle_alpha   90.00
_cell.angle_beta   90.00
_cell.angle_gamma   90.00
#
_symmetry.space_group_name_H-M   'P 1'
#
loop_
_entity.id
_entity.type
_entity.pdbx_description
1 polymer ?
#
loop_
_entity_poly.entity_id
_entity_poly.type
_entity_poly.pdbx_seq_one_letter_code
_entity_poly.pdbx_strand_id
1 'polypeptide(L)'
;MKQSDGTERPAKFDNPLDTMLSGASRFAIEIVAWVAGPWSVADLTGTWLMTIPALAILVALPGVFSTKGDKKHVVVAVPGRIRLLIEIILAAVAIASAVLVWTVIGGIIVAVVAAVMFIAGAKRAKWLLSNDPPDWPLPSN
;
A
#
# COMPACT_ATOMS: atom_id res chain seq x y z
N MET A 1 49.89 -0.50 -10.59
CA MET A 1 48.73 -1.35 -10.27
C MET A 1 47.86 -0.58 -9.30
N LYS A 2 46.71 -0.05 -9.76
CA LYS A 2 45.78 0.72 -8.93
C LYS A 2 44.62 -0.21 -8.58
N GLN A 3 44.46 -0.44 -7.29
CA GLN A 3 43.44 -1.28 -6.68
C GLN A 3 42.09 -0.55 -6.82
N SER A 4 41.17 -1.05 -7.64
CA SER A 4 39.77 -0.63 -7.63
C SER A 4 38.98 -1.66 -6.85
N ASP A 5 38.73 -1.33 -5.60
CA ASP A 5 37.65 -1.84 -4.76
C ASP A 5 36.42 -2.18 -5.62
N GLY A 6 36.18 -3.49 -5.77
CA GLY A 6 35.06 -4.07 -6.49
C GLY A 6 33.87 -4.34 -5.60
N THR A 7 33.46 -3.39 -4.76
CA THR A 7 32.14 -3.42 -4.12
C THR A 7 31.17 -2.52 -4.86
N GLU A 8 30.79 -2.92 -6.08
CA GLU A 8 29.55 -2.41 -6.69
C GLU A 8 28.40 -2.78 -5.75
N ARG A 9 27.96 -1.81 -4.95
CA ARG A 9 26.74 -1.95 -4.15
C ARG A 9 25.62 -2.32 -5.11
N PRO A 10 24.84 -3.38 -4.83
CA PRO A 10 23.74 -3.76 -5.70
C PRO A 10 22.87 -2.53 -5.93
N ALA A 11 22.61 -2.20 -7.20
CA ALA A 11 21.83 -1.04 -7.58
C ALA A 11 20.54 -1.00 -6.74
N LYS A 12 20.37 0.08 -5.96
CA LYS A 12 19.20 0.23 -5.10
C LYS A 12 17.97 0.29 -6.01
N PHE A 13 17.03 -0.63 -5.82
CA PHE A 13 15.73 -0.53 -6.47
C PHE A 13 15.06 0.78 -6.04
N ASP A 14 14.74 1.62 -7.01
CA ASP A 14 14.09 2.90 -6.81
C ASP A 14 13.02 3.06 -7.89
N ASN A 15 11.76 3.16 -7.48
CA ASN A 15 10.65 3.41 -8.39
C ASN A 15 10.55 4.93 -8.60
N PRO A 16 10.85 5.46 -9.79
CA PRO A 16 10.89 6.91 -10.02
C PRO A 16 9.52 7.59 -9.86
N LEU A 17 8.44 6.80 -9.86
CA LEU A 17 7.07 7.30 -9.70
C LEU A 17 6.58 7.27 -8.25
N ASP A 18 7.26 6.55 -7.35
CA ASP A 18 6.87 6.43 -5.93
C ASP A 18 7.77 7.29 -5.04
N THR A 19 7.22 8.39 -4.54
CA THR A 19 7.93 9.29 -3.63
C THR A 19 7.88 8.77 -2.19
N MET A 20 8.81 9.21 -1.33
CA MET A 20 8.77 8.89 0.10
C MET A 20 7.44 9.30 0.75
N LEU A 21 6.86 10.43 0.35
CA LEU A 21 5.58 10.90 0.87
C LEU A 21 4.43 9.99 0.45
N SER A 22 4.40 9.57 -0.83
CA SER A 22 3.44 8.58 -1.35
C SER A 22 3.56 7.26 -0.58
N GLY A 23 4.78 6.75 -0.41
CA GLY A 23 5.04 5.51 0.33
C GLY A 23 4.64 5.57 1.80
N ALA A 24 5.05 6.62 2.51
CA ALA A 24 4.77 6.76 3.94
C ALA A 24 3.28 6.95 4.24
N SER A 25 2.59 7.79 3.47
CA SER A 25 1.15 8.01 3.63
C SER A 25 0.33 6.76 3.30
N ARG A 26 0.71 6.02 2.25
CA ARG A 26 0.11 4.70 1.94
C ARG A 26 0.30 3.71 3.06
N PHE A 27 1.50 3.62 3.61
CA PHE A 27 1.76 2.72 4.74
C PHE A 27 0.97 3.13 5.99
N ALA A 28 0.82 4.43 6.25
CA ALA A 28 -0.03 4.91 7.34
C ALA A 28 -1.49 4.49 7.15
N ILE A 29 -2.03 4.56 5.92
CA ILE A 29 -3.37 4.05 5.60
C ILE A 29 -3.47 2.53 5.78
N GLU A 30 -2.46 1.77 5.35
CA GLU A 30 -2.41 0.33 5.59
C GLU A 30 -2.47 0.01 7.10
N ILE A 31 -1.69 0.71 7.94
CA ILE A 31 -1.73 0.55 9.41
C ILE A 31 -3.13 0.85 9.96
N VAL A 32 -3.75 1.97 9.56
CA VAL A 32 -5.10 2.31 10.03
C VAL A 32 -6.10 1.24 9.64
N ALA A 33 -6.05 0.73 8.40
CA ALA A 33 -6.89 -0.39 7.97
C ALA A 33 -6.63 -1.64 8.81
N TRP A 34 -5.38 -1.99 9.11
CA TRP A 34 -5.01 -3.17 9.90
C TRP A 34 -5.41 -3.07 11.37
N VAL A 35 -5.48 -1.85 11.91
CA VAL A 35 -5.90 -1.65 13.30
C VAL A 35 -7.42 -1.50 13.37
N ALA A 36 -8.00 -0.48 12.74
CA ALA A 36 -9.42 -0.18 12.87
C ALA A 36 -10.31 -1.18 12.12
N GLY A 37 -9.86 -1.70 10.97
CA GLY A 37 -10.62 -2.63 10.12
C GLY A 37 -11.09 -3.88 10.88
N PRO A 38 -10.19 -4.66 11.49
CA PRO A 38 -10.57 -5.85 12.26
C PRO A 38 -11.56 -5.58 13.39
N TRP A 39 -11.38 -4.48 14.13
CA TRP A 39 -12.31 -4.09 15.20
C TRP A 39 -13.68 -3.69 14.65
N SER A 40 -13.73 -3.01 13.51
CA SER A 40 -15.02 -2.69 12.88
C SER A 40 -15.79 -3.95 12.47
N VAL A 41 -15.09 -4.98 11.98
CA VAL A 41 -15.70 -6.29 11.68
C VAL A 41 -16.17 -6.99 12.96
N ALA A 42 -15.40 -6.92 14.04
CA ALA A 42 -15.82 -7.47 15.33
C ALA A 42 -17.11 -6.82 15.83
N ASP A 43 -17.22 -5.48 15.75
CA ASP A 43 -18.41 -4.73 16.15
C ASP A 43 -19.62 -5.08 15.28
N LEU A 44 -19.44 -5.14 13.95
CA LEU A 44 -20.51 -5.47 13.00
C LEU A 44 -21.03 -6.91 13.13
N THR A 45 -20.17 -7.85 13.53
CA THR A 45 -20.52 -9.26 13.68
C THR A 45 -20.84 -9.66 15.12
N GLY A 46 -20.62 -8.77 16.08
CA GLY A 46 -20.75 -9.04 17.52
C GLY A 46 -19.73 -10.05 18.07
N THR A 47 -18.65 -10.37 17.32
CA THR A 47 -17.70 -11.42 17.70
C THR A 47 -16.25 -10.99 17.44
N TRP A 48 -15.45 -10.88 18.52
CA TRP A 48 -14.03 -10.49 18.44
C TRP A 48 -13.16 -11.45 17.63
N LEU A 49 -13.53 -12.75 17.53
CA LEU A 49 -12.79 -13.74 16.75
C LEU A 49 -12.70 -13.36 15.26
N MET A 50 -13.63 -12.55 14.76
CA MET A 50 -13.60 -12.07 13.37
C MET A 50 -12.47 -11.08 13.08
N THR A 51 -11.80 -10.56 14.11
CA THR A 51 -10.59 -9.73 13.94
C THR A 51 -9.48 -10.50 13.21
N ILE A 52 -9.31 -11.80 13.49
CA ILE A 52 -8.23 -12.62 12.93
C ILE A 52 -8.34 -12.76 11.41
N PRO A 53 -9.44 -13.28 10.83
CA PRO A 53 -9.57 -13.39 9.38
C PRO A 53 -9.60 -12.01 8.70
N ALA A 54 -10.20 -10.99 9.33
CA ALA A 54 -10.22 -9.63 8.78
C ALA A 54 -8.79 -9.07 8.66
N LEU A 55 -7.99 -9.16 9.72
CA LEU A 55 -6.60 -8.71 9.72
C LEU A 55 -5.78 -9.47 8.69
N ALA A 56 -5.93 -10.80 8.63
CA ALA A 56 -5.23 -11.63 7.67
C ALA A 56 -5.51 -11.19 6.22
N ILE A 57 -6.77 -10.93 5.86
CA ILE A 57 -7.15 -10.44 4.53
C ILE A 57 -6.55 -9.06 4.26
N LEU A 58 -6.68 -8.12 5.20
CA LEU A 58 -6.23 -6.73 5.02
C LEU A 58 -4.71 -6.61 4.91
N VAL A 59 -3.95 -7.48 5.55
CA VAL A 59 -2.48 -7.57 5.41
C VAL A 59 -2.11 -8.30 4.11
N ALA A 60 -2.78 -9.42 3.81
CA ALA A 60 -2.46 -10.23 2.65
C ALA A 60 -2.72 -9.49 1.34
N LEU A 61 -3.79 -8.72 1.23
CA LEU A 61 -4.16 -8.00 0.00
C LEU A 61 -3.00 -7.15 -0.56
N PRO A 62 -2.44 -6.17 0.18
CA PRO A 62 -1.33 -5.36 -0.32
C PRO A 62 0.05 -6.06 -0.22
N GLY A 63 0.17 -7.10 0.60
CA GLY A 63 1.42 -7.84 0.81
C GLY A 63 1.70 -8.91 -0.26
N VAL A 64 0.65 -9.59 -0.73
CA VAL A 64 0.75 -10.69 -1.69
C VAL A 64 0.59 -10.19 -3.12
N PHE A 65 -0.36 -9.27 -3.37
CA PHE A 65 -0.67 -8.79 -4.72
C PHE A 65 0.04 -7.46 -5.00
N SER A 66 0.92 -7.46 -6.00
CA SER A 66 1.62 -6.25 -6.45
C SER A 66 1.90 -6.27 -7.95
N THR A 67 2.15 -5.10 -8.52
CA THR A 67 2.46 -4.96 -9.94
C THR A 67 3.98 -5.02 -10.14
N LYS A 68 4.44 -5.68 -11.20
CA LYS A 68 5.87 -5.74 -11.50
C LYS A 68 6.43 -4.32 -11.69
N GLY A 69 7.57 -4.02 -11.07
CA GLY A 69 8.17 -2.69 -11.06
C GLY A 69 7.61 -1.73 -10.02
N ASP A 70 6.51 -2.09 -9.33
CA ASP A 70 5.93 -1.26 -8.29
C ASP A 70 6.72 -1.34 -6.97
N LYS A 71 7.06 -2.57 -6.56
CA LYS A 71 7.83 -2.89 -5.36
C LYS A 71 9.00 -3.80 -5.70
N LYS A 72 10.02 -3.80 -4.84
CA LYS A 72 11.22 -4.66 -4.98
C LYS A 72 10.86 -6.15 -5.01
N HIS A 73 9.94 -6.57 -4.15
CA HIS A 73 9.52 -7.96 -4.04
C HIS A 73 8.04 -8.08 -4.38
N VAL A 74 7.73 -8.93 -5.35
CA VAL A 74 6.37 -9.22 -5.81
C VAL A 74 6.11 -10.71 -5.63
N VAL A 75 5.16 -11.07 -4.77
CA VAL A 75 4.78 -12.47 -4.53
C VAL A 75 3.87 -12.95 -5.66
N VAL A 76 2.75 -12.26 -5.88
CA VAL A 76 1.83 -12.51 -7.01
C VAL A 76 1.71 -11.24 -7.85
N ALA A 77 2.13 -11.34 -9.11
CA ALA A 77 2.06 -10.25 -10.06
C ALA A 77 0.61 -10.03 -10.53
N VAL A 78 0.09 -8.80 -10.38
CA VAL A 78 -1.24 -8.41 -10.84
C VAL A 78 -1.18 -7.16 -11.73
N PRO A 79 -2.17 -6.94 -12.61
CA PRO A 79 -2.27 -5.70 -13.39
C PRO A 79 -2.30 -4.47 -12.49
N GLY A 80 -1.70 -3.36 -12.95
CA GLY A 80 -1.61 -2.09 -12.21
C GLY A 80 -2.96 -1.60 -11.69
N ARG A 81 -4.01 -1.72 -12.50
CA ARG A 81 -5.38 -1.34 -12.09
C ARG A 81 -5.88 -2.10 -10.87
N ILE A 82 -5.50 -3.37 -10.73
CA ILE A 82 -5.89 -4.21 -9.58
C ILE A 82 -5.13 -3.76 -8.35
N ARG A 83 -3.83 -3.46 -8.50
CA ARG A 83 -3.03 -2.90 -7.41
C ARG A 83 -3.59 -1.57 -6.91
N LEU A 84 -3.98 -0.67 -7.82
CA LEU A 84 -4.60 0.60 -7.44
C LEU A 84 -5.97 0.39 -6.78
N LEU A 85 -6.79 -0.55 -7.28
CA LEU A 85 -8.08 -0.88 -6.68
C LEU A 85 -7.93 -1.38 -5.24
N ILE A 86 -6.94 -2.23 -4.96
CA ILE A 86 -6.61 -2.68 -3.60
C ILE A 86 -6.29 -1.47 -2.71
N GLU A 87 -5.50 -0.51 -3.18
CA GLU A 87 -5.15 0.71 -2.42
C GLU A 87 -6.38 1.58 -2.13
N ILE A 88 -7.30 1.71 -3.09
CA ILE A 88 -8.57 2.43 -2.90
C ILE A 88 -9.47 1.72 -1.88
N ILE A 89 -9.57 0.39 -1.95
CA ILE A 89 -10.36 -0.39 -1.00
C ILE A 89 -9.77 -0.25 0.42
N LEU A 90 -8.45 -0.35 0.57
CA LEU A 90 -7.81 -0.18 1.88
C LEU A 90 -8.01 1.23 2.45
N ALA A 91 -7.95 2.27 1.62
CA ALA A 91 -8.27 3.63 2.05
C ALA A 91 -9.73 3.77 2.50
N ALA A 92 -10.68 3.21 1.75
CA ALA A 92 -12.09 3.22 2.13
C ALA A 92 -12.33 2.47 3.45
N VAL A 93 -11.71 1.30 3.62
CA VAL A 93 -11.77 0.53 4.88
C VAL A 93 -11.18 1.33 6.03
N ALA A 94 -10.01 1.94 5.86
CA ALA A 94 -9.36 2.75 6.89
C ALA A 94 -10.27 3.90 7.36
N ILE A 95 -10.85 4.65 6.41
CA ILE A 95 -11.72 5.80 6.72
C ILE A 95 -13.00 5.33 7.41
N ALA A 96 -13.72 4.36 6.84
CA ALA A 96 -14.97 3.87 7.40
C ALA A 96 -14.78 3.27 8.80
N SER A 97 -13.73 2.46 8.96
CA SER A 97 -13.45 1.81 10.24
C SER A 97 -13.00 2.80 11.31
N ALA A 98 -12.24 3.84 10.94
CA ALA A 98 -11.86 4.90 11.88
C ALA A 98 -13.07 5.69 12.40
N VAL A 99 -14.09 5.92 11.55
CA VAL A 99 -15.36 6.52 11.99
C VAL A 99 -16.10 5.59 12.95
N LEU A 100 -16.18 4.29 12.65
CA LEU A 100 -16.93 3.31 13.42
C LEU A 100 -16.30 3.02 14.79
N VAL A 101 -14.98 2.82 14.83
CA VAL A 101 -14.28 2.29 16.02
C VAL A 101 -13.65 3.37 16.88
N TRP A 102 -13.27 4.51 16.28
CA TRP A 102 -12.61 5.60 17.02
C TRP A 102 -13.56 6.79 17.20
N THR A 103 -13.63 7.67 16.20
CA THR A 103 -14.47 8.87 16.20
C THR A 103 -14.63 9.40 14.78
N VAL A 104 -15.66 10.24 14.55
CA VAL A 104 -15.80 11.00 13.29
C VAL A 104 -14.57 11.85 12.99
N ILE A 105 -13.97 12.48 14.02
CA ILE A 105 -12.74 13.28 13.87
C ILE A 105 -11.58 12.40 13.39
N GLY A 106 -11.43 11.19 13.95
CA GLY A 106 -10.45 10.21 13.50
C GLY A 106 -10.63 9.85 12.03
N GLY A 107 -11.87 9.61 11.60
CA GLY A 107 -12.21 9.37 10.19
C GLY A 107 -11.80 10.52 9.26
N ILE A 108 -12.05 11.77 9.67
CA ILE A 108 -11.64 12.96 8.91
C ILE A 108 -10.12 13.03 8.76
N ILE A 109 -9.37 12.82 9.85
CA ILE A 109 -7.90 12.82 9.81
C ILE A 109 -7.38 11.75 8.85
N VAL A 110 -7.93 10.53 8.91
CA VAL A 110 -7.56 9.43 8.02
C VAL A 110 -7.90 9.75 6.56
N ALA A 111 -9.04 10.40 6.30
CA ALA A 111 -9.41 10.83 4.95
C ALA A 111 -8.43 11.88 4.39
N VAL A 112 -7.93 12.80 5.22
CA VAL A 112 -6.88 13.75 4.83
C VAL A 112 -5.58 13.01 4.48
N VAL A 113 -5.17 12.03 5.28
CA VAL A 113 -3.98 11.21 4.98
C VAL A 113 -4.17 10.43 3.67
N ALA A 114 -5.36 9.89 3.41
CA ALA A 114 -5.68 9.20 2.16
C ALA A 114 -5.63 10.15 0.95
N ALA A 115 -6.12 11.39 1.09
CA ALA A 115 -5.97 12.41 0.06
C ALA A 115 -4.49 12.71 -0.21
N VAL A 116 -3.65 12.87 0.82
CA VAL A 116 -2.20 13.05 0.67
C VAL A 116 -1.58 11.87 -0.07
N MET A 117 -1.96 10.63 0.26
CA MET A 117 -1.51 9.42 -0.42
C MET A 117 -1.78 9.47 -1.93
N PHE A 118 -3.02 9.77 -2.34
CA PHE A 118 -3.38 9.81 -3.76
C PHE A 118 -2.77 10.99 -4.50
N ILE A 119 -2.66 12.17 -3.86
CA ILE A 119 -2.04 13.35 -4.46
C ILE A 119 -0.54 13.13 -4.66
N ALA A 120 0.17 12.69 -3.62
CA ALA A 120 1.61 12.43 -3.68
C ALA A 120 1.95 11.25 -4.61
N GLY A 121 1.03 10.29 -4.74
CA GLY A 121 1.15 9.10 -5.60
C GLY A 121 0.55 9.26 -6.99
N ALA A 122 0.09 10.44 -7.40
CA ALA A 122 -0.72 10.61 -8.62
C ALA A 122 -0.02 10.11 -9.91
N LYS A 123 1.29 10.36 -10.05
CA LYS A 123 2.07 9.87 -11.21
C LYS A 123 2.09 8.34 -11.26
N ARG A 124 2.33 7.70 -10.11
CA ARG A 124 2.29 6.24 -9.96
C ARG A 124 0.89 5.69 -10.20
N ALA A 125 -0.15 6.33 -9.68
CA ALA A 125 -1.53 5.92 -9.90
C ALA A 125 -1.91 5.97 -11.39
N LYS A 126 -1.45 7.00 -12.12
CA LYS A 126 -1.64 7.11 -13.57
C LYS A 126 -0.99 5.94 -14.33
N TRP A 127 0.25 5.59 -13.98
CA TRP A 127 0.95 4.44 -14.56
C TRP A 127 0.27 3.10 -14.23
N LEU A 128 -0.17 2.93 -12.98
CA LEU A 128 -0.93 1.73 -12.59
C LEU A 128 -2.23 1.61 -13.39
N LEU A 129 -2.93 2.72 -13.66
CA LEU A 129 -4.14 2.73 -14.47
C LEU A 129 -3.88 2.36 -15.93
N SER A 130 -2.78 2.82 -16.52
CA SER A 130 -2.45 2.49 -17.92
C SER A 130 -2.06 1.02 -18.09
N ASN A 131 -1.57 0.36 -17.03
CA ASN A 131 -0.97 -0.98 -17.08
C ASN A 131 0.25 -1.04 -18.02
N ASP A 132 0.92 0.09 -18.22
CA ASP A 132 2.15 0.12 -19.01
C ASP A 132 3.25 -0.69 -18.30
N PRO A 133 4.11 -1.40 -19.05
CA PRO A 133 5.28 -2.02 -18.45
C PRO A 133 6.20 -0.94 -17.84
N PRO A 134 6.91 -1.24 -16.74
CA PRO A 134 7.89 -0.33 -16.17
C PRO A 134 9.03 -0.12 -17.16
N ASP A 135 9.42 1.14 -17.37
CA ASP A 135 10.55 1.55 -18.22
C ASP A 135 11.87 1.72 -17.41
N TRP A 136 11.82 1.52 -16.09
CA TRP A 136 12.98 1.52 -15.20
C TRP A 136 13.52 0.11 -14.93
N PRO A 137 14.80 -0.01 -14.51
CA PRO A 137 15.41 -1.31 -14.20
C PRO A 137 14.66 -2.08 -13.12
N LEU A 138 14.40 -3.36 -13.36
CA LEU A 138 13.82 -4.27 -12.39
C LEU A 138 14.90 -4.94 -11.54
N PRO A 139 14.60 -5.31 -10.29
CA PRO A 139 15.51 -6.12 -9.49
C PRO A 139 15.85 -7.42 -10.24
N SER A 140 17.14 -7.76 -10.33
CA SER A 140 17.56 -9.10 -10.73
C SER A 140 17.18 -10.07 -9.61
N ASN A 141 16.44 -11.12 -9.95
CA ASN A 141 16.08 -12.19 -9.03
C ASN A 141 17.31 -13.03 -8.68
#